data_AF-A0A661A4X5-F1
#
_entry.id   AF-A0A661A4X5-F1
#
_cell.length_a   1.000
_cell.length_b   1.000
_cell.length_c   1.000
_cell.angle_alpha   90.00
_cell.angle_beta   90.00
_cell.angle_gamma   90.00
#
_symmetry.space_group_name_H-M   'P 1'
#
loop_
_entity.id
_entity.type
_entity.pdbx_description
1 polymer ?
#
loop_
_entity_poly.entity_id
_entity_poly.type
_entity_poly.pdbx_seq_one_letter_code
_entity_poly.pdbx_strand_id
1 'polypeptide(L)'
;MTDSRRRRRPDIRERSRFGRGGKGNRDLMRFRRNRELLAREVTTLILWIAVAVMLLNLASTLRDVAGTHLAQRSALLRNSLPLLPLLAAVLCVWRARLNFTEIREIRAEQAEVKRRLAQADDPDEDDTPERS
;
A
#
# COMPACT_ATOMS: atom_id res chain seq x y z
N MET A 1 -31.26 52.26 -13.62
CA MET A 1 -31.89 51.57 -12.47
C MET A 1 -31.25 50.20 -12.34
N THR A 2 -30.24 50.08 -11.48
CA THR A 2 -29.52 48.83 -11.22
C THR A 2 -30.05 48.23 -9.93
N ASP A 3 -30.91 47.22 -10.01
CA ASP A 3 -31.42 46.55 -8.82
C ASP A 3 -30.72 45.21 -8.55
N SER A 4 -30.45 45.04 -7.27
CA SER A 4 -29.35 44.30 -6.70
C SER A 4 -29.73 42.85 -6.36
N ARG A 5 -29.31 41.89 -7.20
CA ARG A 5 -29.32 40.46 -6.81
C ARG A 5 -28.19 40.17 -5.83
N ARG A 6 -28.34 40.63 -4.58
CA ARG A 6 -27.51 40.15 -3.46
C ARG A 6 -27.77 38.66 -3.27
N ARG A 7 -26.80 37.83 -3.68
CA ARG A 7 -26.73 36.42 -3.29
C ARG A 7 -26.78 36.33 -1.77
N ARG A 8 -27.93 35.92 -1.20
CA ARG A 8 -28.03 35.58 0.22
C ARG A 8 -27.00 34.49 0.53
N ARG A 9 -26.06 34.77 1.44
CA ARG A 9 -25.28 33.70 2.06
C ARG A 9 -26.25 32.86 2.89
N PRO A 10 -26.28 31.53 2.71
CA PRO A 10 -27.13 30.67 3.51
C PRO A 10 -26.72 30.76 4.97
N ASP A 11 -27.73 30.74 5.84
CA ASP A 11 -27.60 30.94 7.28
C ASP A 11 -26.82 29.76 7.90
N ILE A 12 -26.15 29.98 9.02
CA ILE A 12 -25.25 28.98 9.65
C ILE A 12 -26.01 27.67 9.97
N ARG A 13 -27.33 27.77 10.20
CA ARG A 13 -28.23 26.65 10.46
C ARG A 13 -28.58 25.82 9.21
N GLU A 14 -28.42 26.34 8.00
CA GLU A 14 -28.61 25.57 6.76
C GLU A 14 -27.36 24.78 6.36
N ARG A 15 -26.17 25.20 6.85
CA ARG A 15 -24.92 24.44 6.63
C ARG A 15 -24.86 23.12 7.42
N SER A 16 -25.63 22.99 8.50
CA SER A 16 -25.60 21.78 9.34
C SER A 16 -26.36 20.60 8.75
N ARG A 17 -27.33 20.82 7.83
CA ARG A 17 -28.05 19.75 7.13
C ARG A 17 -27.23 19.06 6.04
N PHE A 18 -26.15 19.68 5.56
CA PHE A 18 -25.23 19.09 4.59
C PHE A 18 -24.02 18.39 5.24
N GLY A 19 -23.94 18.34 6.57
CA GLY A 19 -22.70 18.01 7.29
C GLY A 19 -22.50 16.55 7.71
N ARG A 20 -23.54 15.71 7.80
CA ARG A 20 -23.39 14.37 8.41
C ARG A 20 -22.94 13.27 7.44
N GLY A 21 -23.23 13.37 6.14
CA GLY A 21 -22.84 12.38 5.13
C GLY A 21 -21.53 12.65 4.37
N GLY A 22 -20.95 13.85 4.52
CA GLY A 22 -19.82 14.30 3.68
C GLY A 22 -18.43 13.84 4.14
N LYS A 23 -18.27 13.42 5.41
CA LYS A 23 -17.03 12.82 5.93
C LYS A 23 -16.98 11.32 5.60
N GLY A 24 -18.04 10.57 5.90
CA GLY A 24 -18.13 9.13 5.60
C GLY A 24 -17.92 8.80 4.12
N ASN A 25 -18.50 9.58 3.19
CA ASN A 25 -18.30 9.35 1.75
C ASN A 25 -16.86 9.67 1.29
N ARG A 26 -16.21 10.69 1.88
CA ARG A 26 -14.79 11.00 1.60
C ARG A 26 -13.86 9.93 2.15
N ASP A 27 -14.14 9.41 3.32
CA ASP A 27 -13.35 8.34 3.95
C ASP A 27 -13.55 7.00 3.23
N LEU A 28 -14.74 6.71 2.71
CA LEU A 28 -15.02 5.58 1.80
C LEU A 28 -14.22 5.67 0.48
N MET A 29 -14.16 6.85 -0.15
CA MET A 29 -13.34 7.05 -1.35
C MET A 29 -11.84 6.88 -1.05
N ARG A 30 -11.37 7.40 0.10
CA ARG A 30 -9.98 7.19 0.56
C ARG A 30 -9.69 5.72 0.82
N PHE A 31 -10.63 4.99 1.43
CA PHE A 31 -10.49 3.56 1.69
C PHE A 31 -10.38 2.74 0.39
N ARG A 32 -11.24 3.02 -0.61
CA ARG A 32 -11.15 2.37 -1.93
C ARG A 32 -9.81 2.66 -2.63
N ARG A 33 -9.38 3.93 -2.63
CA ARG A 33 -8.10 4.33 -3.24
C ARG A 33 -6.89 3.69 -2.54
N ASN A 34 -6.90 3.63 -1.20
CA ASN A 34 -5.84 2.96 -0.43
C ASN A 34 -5.85 1.45 -0.66
N ARG A 35 -7.00 0.83 -0.94
CA ARG A 35 -7.10 -0.59 -1.27
C ARG A 35 -6.48 -0.91 -2.64
N GLU A 36 -6.69 -0.05 -3.63
CA GLU A 36 -6.02 -0.17 -4.94
C GLU A 36 -4.51 0.03 -4.83
N LEU A 37 -4.06 1.02 -4.04
CA LEU A 37 -2.63 1.22 -3.76
C LEU A 37 -2.02 0.00 -3.08
N LEU A 38 -2.69 -0.56 -2.07
CA LEU A 38 -2.22 -1.77 -1.40
C LEU A 38 -2.14 -2.96 -2.36
N ALA A 39 -3.13 -3.14 -3.24
CA ALA A 39 -3.09 -4.22 -4.24
C ALA A 39 -1.91 -4.07 -5.21
N ARG A 40 -1.60 -2.84 -5.64
CA ARG A 40 -0.42 -2.54 -6.45
C ARG A 40 0.86 -2.86 -5.70
N GLU A 41 1.00 -2.41 -4.45
CA GLU A 41 2.22 -2.66 -3.67
C GLU A 41 2.42 -4.15 -3.33
N VAL A 42 1.33 -4.89 -3.09
CA VAL A 42 1.42 -6.35 -2.91
C VAL A 42 1.85 -7.02 -4.22
N THR A 43 1.36 -6.56 -5.36
CA THR A 43 1.74 -7.11 -6.66
C THR A 43 3.21 -6.83 -6.96
N THR A 44 3.68 -5.60 -6.71
CA THR A 44 5.10 -5.23 -6.89
C THR A 44 5.99 -6.05 -5.95
N LEU A 45 5.58 -6.27 -4.70
CA LEU A 45 6.28 -7.13 -3.75
C LEU A 45 6.43 -8.57 -4.29
N ILE A 46 5.35 -9.17 -4.77
CA ILE A 46 5.37 -10.52 -5.34
C ILE A 46 6.31 -10.59 -6.55
N LEU A 47 6.27 -9.58 -7.41
CA LEU A 47 7.18 -9.50 -8.57
C LEU A 47 8.65 -9.46 -8.13
N TRP A 48 9.00 -8.64 -7.15
CA TRP A 48 10.37 -8.59 -6.63
C TRP A 48 10.83 -9.93 -6.03
N ILE A 49 9.95 -10.63 -5.32
CA ILE A 49 10.23 -11.97 -4.77
C ILE A 49 10.44 -12.97 -5.91
N ALA A 50 9.55 -12.97 -6.91
CA ALA A 50 9.66 -13.88 -8.05
C ALA A 50 10.96 -13.67 -8.83
N VAL A 51 11.33 -12.41 -9.09
CA VAL A 51 12.61 -12.06 -9.74
C VAL A 51 13.80 -12.52 -8.89
N ALA A 52 13.75 -12.33 -7.57
CA ALA A 52 14.81 -12.81 -6.67
C ALA A 52 15.00 -14.33 -6.76
N VAL A 53 13.90 -15.11 -6.76
CA VAL A 53 13.95 -16.57 -6.92
C VAL A 53 14.53 -16.97 -8.27
N MET A 54 14.13 -16.31 -9.36
CA MET A 54 14.70 -16.56 -10.69
C MET A 54 16.21 -16.27 -10.73
N LEU A 55 16.66 -15.18 -10.09
CA LEU A 55 18.07 -14.83 -10.02
C LEU A 55 18.89 -15.84 -9.20
N LEU A 56 18.33 -16.38 -8.12
CA LEU A 56 18.98 -17.45 -7.34
C LEU A 56 19.13 -18.74 -8.16
N ASN A 57 18.08 -19.12 -8.89
CA ASN A 57 18.15 -20.26 -9.82
C ASN A 57 19.21 -20.02 -10.91
N LEU A 58 19.22 -18.83 -11.50
CA LEU A 58 20.23 -18.45 -12.50
C LEU A 58 21.66 -18.50 -11.92
N ALA A 59 21.86 -18.00 -10.69
CA ALA A 59 23.14 -18.06 -10.00
C ALA A 59 23.60 -19.51 -9.77
N SER A 60 22.67 -20.40 -9.40
CA SER A 60 22.95 -21.84 -9.25
C SER A 60 23.36 -22.47 -10.58
N THR A 61 22.59 -22.25 -11.64
CA THR A 61 22.90 -22.79 -12.97
C THR A 61 24.25 -22.28 -13.49
N LEU A 62 24.54 -20.99 -13.31
CA LEU A 62 25.82 -20.40 -13.70
C LEU A 62 26.98 -20.97 -12.87
N ARG A 63 26.76 -21.27 -11.59
CA ARG A 63 27.76 -21.92 -10.74
C ARG A 63 28.08 -23.33 -11.23
N ASP A 64 27.06 -24.10 -11.61
CA ASP A 64 27.22 -25.45 -12.13
C ASP A 64 27.97 -25.44 -13.47
N VAL A 65 27.55 -24.57 -14.40
CA VAL A 65 28.21 -24.37 -15.71
C VAL A 65 29.65 -23.89 -15.54
N ALA A 66 29.91 -22.97 -14.61
CA ALA A 66 31.27 -22.51 -14.34
C ALA A 66 32.14 -23.59 -13.68
N GLY A 67 31.54 -24.46 -12.86
CA GLY A 67 32.20 -25.63 -12.29
C GLY A 67 32.60 -26.67 -13.33
N THR A 68 31.76 -26.90 -14.33
CA THR A 68 32.01 -27.92 -15.36
C THR A 68 32.87 -27.42 -16.53
N HIS A 69 32.67 -26.19 -17.00
CA HIS A 69 33.31 -25.67 -18.23
C HIS A 69 34.45 -24.68 -17.98
N LEU A 70 34.43 -23.92 -16.89
CA LEU A 70 35.42 -22.86 -16.60
C LEU A 70 36.51 -23.28 -15.61
N ALA A 71 36.38 -24.44 -14.97
CA ALA A 71 37.34 -24.95 -13.98
C ALA A 71 38.80 -25.01 -14.51
N GLN A 72 38.99 -25.13 -15.82
CA GLN A 72 40.31 -25.23 -16.43
C GLN A 72 40.92 -23.90 -16.91
N ARG A 73 40.15 -22.80 -17.03
CA ARG A 73 40.60 -21.61 -17.77
C ARG A 73 40.76 -20.33 -16.96
N SER A 74 39.97 -20.10 -15.90
CA SER A 74 40.22 -18.97 -14.99
C SER A 74 39.37 -19.03 -13.71
N ALA A 75 40.01 -18.86 -12.55
CA ALA A 75 39.34 -18.83 -11.26
C ALA A 75 38.50 -17.55 -11.04
N LEU A 76 38.90 -16.43 -11.66
CA LEU A 76 38.22 -15.15 -11.54
C LEU A 76 36.81 -15.17 -12.17
N LEU A 77 36.67 -15.67 -13.40
CA LEU A 77 35.36 -15.79 -14.07
C LEU A 77 34.43 -16.76 -13.34
N ARG A 78 34.98 -17.84 -12.77
CA ARG A 78 34.22 -18.83 -12.01
C ARG A 78 33.53 -18.25 -10.78
N ASN A 79 34.16 -17.28 -10.13
CA ASN A 79 33.62 -16.63 -8.94
C ASN A 79 32.77 -15.40 -9.27
N SER A 80 33.11 -14.62 -10.30
CA SER A 80 32.40 -13.38 -10.63
C SER A 80 31.07 -13.59 -11.34
N LEU A 81 30.96 -14.60 -12.22
CA LEU A 81 29.74 -14.91 -12.98
C LEU A 81 28.51 -15.20 -12.08
N PRO A 82 28.59 -16.10 -11.08
CA PRO A 82 27.45 -16.35 -10.19
C PRO A 82 27.24 -15.23 -9.15
N LEU A 83 28.23 -14.34 -8.94
CA LEU A 83 28.12 -13.27 -7.97
C LEU A 83 27.18 -12.15 -8.42
N LEU A 84 27.15 -11.85 -9.72
CA LEU A 84 26.28 -10.82 -10.30
C LEU A 84 24.77 -11.08 -10.04
N PRO A 85 24.20 -12.26 -10.39
CA PRO A 85 22.80 -12.53 -10.11
C PRO A 85 22.53 -12.64 -8.60
N LEU A 86 23.51 -13.06 -7.80
CA LEU A 86 23.38 -13.14 -6.35
C LEU A 86 23.30 -11.75 -5.71
N LEU A 87 24.13 -10.80 -6.14
CA LEU A 87 24.03 -9.39 -5.73
C LEU A 87 22.68 -8.77 -6.16
N ALA A 88 22.22 -9.06 -7.38
CA ALA A 88 20.91 -8.61 -7.85
C ALA A 88 19.77 -9.20 -7.02
N ALA A 89 19.86 -10.46 -6.58
CA ALA A 89 18.87 -11.08 -5.69
C ALA A 89 18.83 -10.39 -4.33
N VAL A 90 19.99 -10.02 -3.76
CA VAL A 90 20.07 -9.26 -2.51
C VAL A 90 19.39 -7.89 -2.64
N LEU A 91 19.59 -7.19 -3.76
CA LEU A 91 18.92 -5.92 -4.04
C LEU A 91 17.39 -6.08 -4.16
N CYS A 92 16.92 -7.17 -4.79
CA CYS A 92 15.50 -7.48 -4.90
C CYS A 92 14.88 -7.73 -3.52
N VAL A 93 15.55 -8.49 -2.64
CA VAL A 93 15.10 -8.74 -1.26
C VAL A 93 15.08 -7.43 -0.45
N TRP A 94 16.08 -6.58 -0.62
CA TRP A 94 16.11 -5.28 0.03
C TRP A 94 14.95 -4.38 -0.42
N ARG A 95 14.67 -4.33 -1.72
CA ARG A 95 13.48 -3.62 -2.27
C ARG A 95 12.17 -4.22 -1.76
N ALA A 96 12.05 -5.54 -1.73
CA ALA A 96 10.88 -6.22 -1.17
C ALA A 96 10.66 -5.84 0.30
N ARG A 97 11.72 -5.70 1.09
CA ARG A 97 11.64 -5.26 2.49
C ARG A 97 11.12 -3.83 2.63
N LEU A 98 11.53 -2.91 1.75
CA LEU A 98 11.02 -1.53 1.73
C LEU A 98 9.53 -1.49 1.35
N ASN A 99 9.11 -2.23 0.32
CA ASN A 99 7.70 -2.34 -0.03
C ASN A 99 6.87 -2.97 1.11
N PHE A 100 7.44 -3.92 1.86
CA PHE A 100 6.75 -4.52 3.00
C PHE A 100 6.52 -3.53 4.14
N THR A 101 7.46 -2.61 4.40
CA THR A 101 7.26 -1.53 5.38
C THR A 101 6.15 -0.58 4.94
N GLU A 102 6.11 -0.20 3.67
CA GLU A 102 5.04 0.66 3.12
C GLU A 102 3.65 -0.03 3.21
N ILE A 103 3.56 -1.32 2.87
CA ILE A 103 2.31 -2.08 3.00
C ILE A 103 1.85 -2.14 4.46
N ARG A 104 2.76 -2.27 5.44
CA ARG A 104 2.42 -2.26 6.87
C ARG A 104 1.87 -0.92 7.31
N GLU A 105 2.47 0.18 6.86
CA GLU A 105 1.99 1.53 7.14
C GLU A 105 0.59 1.75 6.55
N ILE A 106 0.37 1.39 5.29
CA ILE A 106 -0.94 1.49 4.63
C ILE A 106 -1.99 0.62 5.35
N ARG A 107 -1.63 -0.58 5.83
CA ARG A 107 -2.56 -1.42 6.62
C ARG A 107 -2.88 -0.81 7.98
N ALA A 108 -1.92 -0.16 8.63
CA ALA A 108 -2.16 0.53 9.90
C ALA A 108 -3.14 1.70 9.71
N GLU A 109 -2.95 2.50 8.65
CA GLU A 109 -3.87 3.58 8.28
C GLU A 109 -5.26 3.05 7.93
N GLN A 110 -5.35 1.95 7.17
CA GLN A 110 -6.63 1.31 6.85
C GLN A 110 -7.35 0.78 8.09
N ALA A 111 -6.62 0.23 9.07
CA ALA A 111 -7.20 -0.23 10.32
C ALA A 111 -7.76 0.93 11.15
N GLU A 112 -7.07 2.08 11.17
CA GLU A 112 -7.55 3.28 11.84
C GLU A 112 -8.79 3.87 11.17
N VAL A 113 -8.80 4.00 9.84
CA VAL A 113 -9.97 4.47 9.08
C VAL A 113 -11.16 3.53 9.24
N LYS A 114 -10.92 2.21 9.21
CA LYS A 114 -11.98 1.21 9.44
C LYS A 114 -12.56 1.32 10.86
N ARG A 115 -11.74 1.57 11.88
CA ARG A 115 -12.22 1.82 13.26
C ARG A 115 -13.06 3.10 13.34
N ARG A 116 -12.63 4.19 12.70
CA ARG A 116 -13.39 5.46 12.67
C ARG A 116 -14.73 5.33 11.95
N LEU A 117 -14.79 4.53 10.89
CA LEU A 117 -16.04 4.23 10.18
C LEU A 117 -16.97 3.36 11.03
N ALA A 118 -16.45 2.33 11.70
CA ALA A 118 -17.24 1.49 12.60
C ALA A 118 -17.84 2.28 13.78
N GLN A 119 -17.06 3.20 14.39
CA GLN A 119 -17.55 4.08 15.45
C GLN A 119 -18.55 5.14 14.98
N ALA A 120 -18.54 5.51 13.69
CA ALA A 120 -19.50 6.45 13.13
C ALA A 120 -20.82 5.78 12.73
N ASP A 121 -20.81 4.46 12.54
CA ASP A 121 -21.97 3.64 12.17
C ASP A 121 -22.67 3.00 13.40
N ASP A 122 -22.11 3.07 14.62
CA ASP A 122 -22.81 2.71 15.88
C ASP A 122 -23.72 3.88 16.32
N PRO A 123 -25.06 3.75 16.28
CA PRO A 123 -25.99 4.77 16.75
C PRO A 123 -26.62 4.35 18.08
N ASP A 124 -25.86 3.82 19.03
CA ASP A 124 -26.39 3.46 20.36
C ASP A 124 -25.64 4.24 21.45
N GLU A 125 -26.08 5.48 21.67
CA GLU A 125 -25.97 6.14 22.97
C GLU A 125 -27.39 6.44 23.46
N ASP A 126 -27.75 5.70 24.50
CA ASP A 126 -28.95 5.74 25.34
C ASP A 126 -29.19 7.14 25.94
N ASP A 127 -30.43 7.63 25.88
CA ASP A 127 -31.01 8.70 26.71
C ASP A 127 -32.52 8.75 26.36
N THR A 128 -33.50 8.22 27.09
CA THR A 128 -33.80 8.17 28.53
C THR A 128 -35.07 7.30 28.72
N PRO A 129 -35.23 6.51 29.81
CA PRO A 129 -36.52 5.90 30.09
C PRO A 129 -37.47 6.91 30.77
N GLU A 130 -38.68 6.98 30.23
CA GLU A 130 -39.97 7.38 30.82
C GLU A 130 -39.96 8.44 31.94
N ARG A 131 -40.46 9.64 31.60
CA ARG A 131 -41.03 10.55 32.60
C ARG A 131 -42.49 10.21 32.84
N SER A 132 -42.78 9.90 34.11
CA SER A 132 -44.09 9.70 34.75
C SER A 132 -44.98 10.94 34.71
#